data_AF-A0A960PCP8-F1
#
_entry.id   AF-A0A960PCP8-F1
#
_cell.length_a   1.000
_cell.length_b   1.000
_cell.length_c   1.000
_cell.angle_alpha   90.00
_cell.angle_beta   90.00
_cell.angle_gamma   90.00
#
_symmetry.space_group_name_H-M   'P 1'
#
loop_
_entity.id
_entity.type
_entity.pdbx_description
1 polymer ?
#
loop_
_entity_poly.entity_id
_entity_poly.type
_entity_poly.pdbx_seq_one_letter_code
_entity_poly.pdbx_strand_id
1 'polypeptide(L)' 'SEILAAMKLLIERLKAVVEPSGAACFAALLSGKAPVEPGQTVGVMLSGGNVDAERLCKLLAS' A
#
# COMPACT_ATOMS: atom_id res chain seq x y z
N SER A 1 3.50 -9.39 -5.81
CA SER A 1 3.75 -9.18 -4.37
C SER A 1 2.56 -8.46 -3.76
N GLU A 2 2.14 -8.81 -2.54
CA GLU A 2 1.03 -8.12 -1.83
C GLU A 2 1.31 -6.62 -1.67
N ILE A 3 2.57 -6.24 -1.45
CA ILE A 3 2.99 -4.83 -1.34
C ILE A 3 2.77 -4.07 -2.65
N LEU A 4 3.12 -4.64 -3.79
CA LEU A 4 2.94 -3.97 -5.09
C LEU A 4 1.46 -3.85 -5.47
N ALA A 5 0.66 -4.87 -5.15
CA ALA A 5 -0.79 -4.80 -5.31
C ALA A 5 -1.40 -3.68 -4.43
N ALA A 6 -0.93 -3.56 -3.18
CA ALA A 6 -1.32 -2.49 -2.28
C ALA A 6 -0.91 -1.10 -2.79
N MET A 7 0.32 -0.94 -3.29
CA MET A 7 0.78 0.30 -3.93
C MET A 7 -0.11 0.71 -5.10
N LYS A 8 -0.46 -0.25 -5.97
CA LYS A 8 -1.34 -0.01 -7.12
C LYS A 8 -2.72 0.49 -6.69
N LEU A 9 -3.33 -0.16 -5.69
CA LEU A 9 -4.62 0.26 -5.15
C LEU A 9 -4.56 1.65 -4.51
N LEU A 10 -3.50 1.97 -3.75
CA LEU A 10 -3.31 3.27 -3.13
C LEU A 10 -3.27 4.40 -4.18
N ILE A 11 -2.59 4.17 -5.30
CA ILE A 11 -2.52 5.15 -6.39
C ILE A 11 -3.83 5.23 -7.16
N GLU A 12 -4.43 4.10 -7.52
CA GLU A 12 -5.65 4.08 -8.34
C GLU A 12 -6.86 4.64 -7.59
N ARG A 13 -6.98 4.35 -6.28
CA ARG A 13 -8.16 4.65 -5.48
C ARG A 13 -8.00 5.86 -4.57
N LEU A 14 -6.84 6.01 -3.93
CA LEU A 14 -6.59 7.09 -2.98
C LEU A 14 -5.74 8.23 -3.57
N LYS A 15 -5.18 8.04 -4.76
CA LYS A 15 -4.23 8.99 -5.40
C LYS A 15 -2.99 9.25 -4.54
N ALA A 16 -2.64 8.29 -3.67
CA ALA A 16 -1.51 8.38 -2.78
C ALA A 16 -0.29 7.69 -3.39
N VAL A 17 0.78 8.45 -3.62
CA VAL A 17 2.08 7.90 -4.02
C VAL A 17 2.81 7.40 -2.78
N VAL A 18 3.18 6.12 -2.80
CA VAL A 18 3.86 5.44 -1.70
C VAL A 18 5.04 4.63 -2.22
N GLU A 19 6.06 4.46 -1.40
CA GLU A 19 7.14 3.51 -1.65
C GLU A 19 6.76 2.11 -1.12
N PRO A 20 7.47 1.03 -1.50
CA PRO A 20 7.13 -0.32 -1.04
C PRO A 20 7.06 -0.48 0.49
N SER A 21 8.01 0.07 1.23
CA SER A 21 8.01 0.08 2.70
C SER A 21 6.78 0.81 3.25
N GLY A 22 6.41 1.94 2.66
CA GLY A 22 5.25 2.75 3.05
C GLY A 22 3.91 2.07 2.86
N ALA A 23 3.83 1.08 1.96
CA ALA A 23 2.61 0.33 1.69
C ALA A 23 2.45 -0.96 2.53
N ALA A 24 3.46 -1.34 3.34
CA ALA A 24 3.51 -2.64 4.00
C ALA A 24 2.32 -2.90 4.96
N CYS A 25 1.96 -1.92 5.79
CA CYS A 25 0.82 -2.04 6.71
C CYS A 25 -0.51 -2.19 5.96
N PHE A 26 -0.69 -1.43 4.88
CA PHE A 26 -1.89 -1.54 4.05
C PHE A 26 -1.96 -2.90 3.35
N ALA A 27 -0.82 -3.40 2.85
CA ALA A 27 -0.73 -4.73 2.25
C ALA A 27 -1.09 -5.86 3.24
N ALA A 28 -0.60 -5.77 4.49
CA ALA A 28 -0.90 -6.76 5.53
C ALA A 28 -2.39 -6.80 5.90
N LEU A 29 -3.07 -5.65 5.90
CA LEU A 29 -4.51 -5.58 6.11
C LEU A 29 -5.29 -6.20 4.94
N LEU A 30 -4.92 -5.86 3.70
CA LEU A 30 -5.58 -6.41 2.52
C LEU A 30 -5.37 -7.92 2.34
N SER A 31 -4.25 -8.47 2.82
CA SER A 31 -3.97 -9.91 2.78
C SER A 31 -4.49 -10.67 4.00
N GLY A 32 -5.20 -10.01 4.92
CA GLY A 32 -5.74 -10.64 6.13
C GLY A 32 -4.69 -11.08 7.15
N LYS A 33 -3.45 -10.58 7.02
CA LYS A 33 -2.34 -10.85 7.96
C LYS A 33 -2.41 -9.99 9.22
N ALA A 34 -3.13 -8.88 9.17
CA ALA A 34 -3.51 -8.09 10.33
C ALA A 34 -4.99 -8.36 10.64
N PRO A 35 -5.31 -9.05 11.76
CA PRO A 35 -6.69 -9.37 12.11
C PRO A 35 -7.48 -8.09 12.41
N VAL A 36 -8.73 -8.05 11.95
CA VAL A 36 -9.68 -6.94 12.15
C VAL A 36 -11.02 -7.53 12.54
N GLU A 37 -11.56 -7.08 13.67
CA GLU A 37 -12.86 -7.53 14.16
C GLU A 37 -14.02 -6.80 13.47
N PRO A 38 -15.20 -7.43 13.31
CA PRO A 38 -16.39 -6.77 12.79
C PRO A 38 -16.73 -5.49 13.58
N GLY A 39 -16.88 -4.37 12.88
CA GLY A 39 -17.19 -3.07 13.47
C GLY A 39 -15.98 -2.32 14.05
N GLN A 40 -14.77 -2.89 14.00
CA GLN A 40 -13.56 -2.22 14.45
C GLN A 40 -13.16 -1.07 13.50
N THR A 41 -12.87 0.10 14.07
CA THR A 41 -12.27 1.22 13.32
C THR A 41 -10.75 1.01 13.24
N VAL A 42 -10.20 1.01 12.04
CA VAL A 42 -8.77 0.76 11.78
C VAL A 42 -8.12 1.98 11.16
N GLY A 43 -7.05 2.47 11.80
CA GLY A 43 -6.15 3.46 11.21
C GLY A 43 -4.95 2.76 10.57
N VAL A 44 -4.56 3.20 9.36
CA VAL A 44 -3.41 2.65 8.64
C VAL A 44 -2.44 3.79 8.36
N MET A 45 -1.19 3.64 8.79
CA MET A 45 -0.14 4.62 8.52
C MET A 45 0.60 4.26 7.23
N LEU A 46 0.61 5.20 6.27
CA LEU A 46 1.47 5.17 5.10
C LEU A 46 2.73 5.95 5.45
N SER A 47 3.84 5.27 5.72
CA SER A 47 5.02 5.89 6.34
C SER A 47 5.89 6.72 5.38
N GLY A 48 5.82 6.48 4.08
CA GLY A 48 6.70 7.15 3.11
C GLY A 48 6.28 6.99 1.65
N GLY A 49 6.71 7.94 0.83
CA GLY A 49 6.46 8.02 -0.60
C GLY A 49 7.69 8.45 -1.40
N ASN A 50 8.90 8.19 -0.87
CA ASN A 50 10.16 8.65 -1.46
C ASN A 50 10.59 7.70 -2.58
N VAL A 51 9.86 7.76 -3.69
CA VAL A 51 10.11 6.94 -4.87
C VAL A 51 10.23 7.85 -6.10
N ASP A 52 11.26 7.62 -6.92
CA ASP A 52 11.40 8.31 -8.19
C ASP A 52 10.38 7.78 -9.22
N ALA A 53 10.02 8.62 -10.19
CA ALA A 53 8.97 8.30 -11.15
C ALA A 53 9.29 7.07 -12.01
N GLU A 54 10.55 6.88 -12.41
CA GLU A 54 10.96 5.75 -13.23
C GLU A 54 10.82 4.43 -12.46
N ARG A 55 11.25 4.43 -11.20
CA ARG A 55 11.10 3.29 -10.30
C ARG A 55 9.63 3.00 -10.02
N LEU A 56 8.81 4.02 -9.78
CA LEU A 56 7.38 3.84 -9.56
C LEU A 56 6.71 3.16 -10.77
N CYS A 57 6.97 3.65 -11.99
CA CYS A 57 6.44 3.04 -13.21
C CYS A 57 6.86 1.57 -13.36
N LYS A 58 8.13 1.24 -13.09
CA LYS A 58 8.63 -0.14 -13.13
C LYS A 58 7.93 -1.05 -12.11
N LEU A 59 7.69 -0.54 -10.90
CA LEU A 59 7.03 -1.28 -9.82
C LEU A 59 5.53 -1.50 -10.08
N LEU A 60 4.86 -0.58 -10.78
CA LEU A 60 3.44 -0.71 -11.12
C LEU A 60 3.17 -1.53 -12.38
N ALA A 61 4.19 -1.70 -13.23
CA ALA A 61 4.12 -2.52 -14.43
C ALA A 61 4.32 -4.02 -14.18
N SER A 62 4.79 -4.41 -12.99
CA SER A 62 5.00 -5.80 -12.55
C SER A 62 3.79 -6.38 -11.84
#